data_AF-A0A848U0I8-F1
#
_entry.id   AF-A0A848U0I8-F1
#
_cell.length_a   1.000
_cell.length_b   1.000
_cell.length_c   1.000
_cell.angle_alpha   90.00
_cell.angle_beta   90.00
_cell.angle_gamma   90.00
#
_symmetry.space_group_name_H-M   'P 1'
#
loop_
_entity.id
_entity.type
_entity.pdbx_description
1 polymer ?
#
loop_
_entity_poly.entity_id
_entity_poly.type
_entity_poly.pdbx_seq_one_letter_code
_entity_poly.pdbx_strand_id
1 'polypeptide(L)'
;MVQPFADRLWSARGALFTTFLSLLAIWICLMTVRRVLAGSFGLTLPPVDNLSQLVQRPGDAFILTRVAIAEYPWSVFRAWGAGIAASTASVALGLATLWLLLRRVQERTGHGSSKWATRQDIVKAGLLDNEHTGTSLIVGGWSDAPSGKASSVEYLVYTAPESLTAFAPSGSAKTVALVIPNLLCYESSAFVLDVKGELWEATAGYRQRELNQHVLYHDPSKNDGQGACYNPLEEIQIGHESAVSDVQMLAEYLIPRSAGNSGNAEHFETSARSLIVGVMLHELSRKALADEPAANIAGVLSEVSNPVRPFKEYLQDMLAYQAGNPLIAQVIRETASEMLQKEDREFSGVLSSMITPLTKWRDPILAAATAHSDFRIMDLVDRDQGMTLYLTIRPSERDRLKHYFGMFINL
;
A
#
# COMPACT_ATOMS: atom_id res chain seq x y z
N MET A 1 11.97 24.32 8.76
CA MET A 1 11.33 25.53 9.33
C MET A 1 12.16 26.74 8.93
N VAL A 2 11.78 27.39 7.83
CA VAL A 2 12.46 28.58 7.32
C VAL A 2 12.13 29.73 8.29
N GLN A 3 13.08 30.14 9.11
CA GLN A 3 12.92 31.37 9.89
C GLN A 3 12.67 32.54 8.92
N PRO A 4 11.62 33.36 9.16
CA PRO A 4 11.32 34.51 8.32
C PRO A 4 12.55 35.40 8.14
N PHE A 5 12.66 36.06 6.99
CA PHE A 5 13.76 36.96 6.64
C PHE A 5 14.07 38.00 7.74
N ALA A 6 13.03 38.45 8.46
CA ALA A 6 13.15 39.32 9.61
C ALA A 6 14.06 38.74 10.71
N ASP A 7 13.87 37.48 11.10
CA ASP A 7 14.59 36.86 12.21
C ASP A 7 16.08 36.65 11.90
N ARG A 8 16.43 36.44 10.62
CA ARG A 8 17.83 36.31 10.18
C ARG A 8 18.60 37.63 10.24
N LEU A 9 17.95 38.76 10.01
CA LEU A 9 18.56 40.10 10.15
C LEU A 9 18.93 40.40 11.62
N TRP A 10 18.14 39.88 12.56
CA TRP A 10 18.39 40.04 14.00
C TRP A 10 19.35 39.00 14.60
N SER A 11 19.86 38.06 13.78
CA SER A 11 20.94 37.15 14.20
C SER A 11 22.28 37.89 14.33
N ALA A 12 23.24 37.33 15.08
CA ALA A 12 24.59 37.90 15.20
C ALA A 12 25.27 38.14 13.82
N ARG A 13 24.99 37.28 12.83
CA ARG A 13 25.49 37.43 11.44
C ARG A 13 24.75 38.52 10.68
N GLY A 14 23.44 38.68 10.91
CA GLY A 14 22.63 39.76 10.36
C GLY A 14 23.07 41.12 10.89
N ALA A 15 23.33 41.22 12.20
CA ALA A 15 23.88 42.43 12.83
C ALA A 15 25.22 42.83 12.18
N LEU A 16 26.17 41.90 12.04
CA LEU A 16 27.45 42.17 11.36
C LEU A 16 27.27 42.67 9.91
N PHE A 17 26.34 42.07 9.16
CA PHE A 17 26.05 42.49 7.79
C PHE A 17 25.46 43.90 7.72
N THR A 18 24.48 44.22 8.58
CA THR A 18 23.87 45.56 8.63
C THR A 18 24.87 46.63 9.05
N THR A 19 25.76 46.33 9.99
CA THR A 19 26.86 47.23 10.40
C THR A 19 27.83 47.46 9.24
N PHE A 20 28.24 46.41 8.53
CA PHE A 20 29.11 46.54 7.36
C PHE A 20 28.47 47.38 6.24
N LEU A 21 27.20 47.11 5.92
CA LEU A 21 26.45 47.85 4.90
C LEU A 21 26.31 49.33 5.27
N SER A 22 26.09 49.64 6.55
CA SER A 22 26.00 51.01 7.05
C SER A 22 27.34 51.75 6.94
N LEU A 23 28.44 51.11 7.31
CA LEU A 23 29.79 51.68 7.19
C LEU A 23 30.17 51.92 5.72
N LEU A 24 29.82 50.98 4.82
CA LEU A 24 30.05 51.12 3.39
C LEU A 24 29.22 52.27 2.79
N ALA A 25 27.96 52.41 3.20
CA ALA A 25 27.09 53.49 2.74
C ALA A 25 27.60 54.88 3.16
N ILE A 26 28.08 55.01 4.40
CA ILE A 26 28.72 56.23 4.91
C ILE A 26 29.99 56.53 4.10
N TRP A 27 30.81 55.52 3.83
CA TRP A 27 32.02 55.68 3.04
C TRP A 27 31.73 56.13 1.59
N ILE A 28 30.74 55.53 0.93
CA ILE A 28 30.28 55.92 -0.43
C ILE A 28 29.77 57.36 -0.43
N CYS A 29 28.99 57.76 0.58
CA CYS A 29 28.51 59.13 0.73
C CYS A 29 29.68 60.12 0.76
N LEU A 30 30.63 59.92 1.68
CA LEU A 30 31.76 60.83 1.87
C LEU A 30 32.68 60.88 0.66
N MET A 31 32.95 59.75 0.01
CA MET A 31 33.74 59.73 -1.23
C MET A 31 33.05 60.47 -2.38
N THR A 32 31.71 60.36 -2.49
CA THR A 32 30.93 61.06 -3.50
C THR A 32 30.94 62.57 -3.24
N VAL A 33 30.75 62.99 -1.98
CA VAL A 33 30.86 64.40 -1.57
C VAL A 33 32.24 64.96 -1.93
N ARG A 34 33.30 64.24 -1.55
CA ARG A 34 34.69 64.59 -1.85
C ARG A 34 34.90 64.78 -3.35
N ARG A 35 34.43 63.84 -4.18
CA ARG A 35 34.60 63.88 -5.63
C ARG A 35 33.83 65.04 -6.29
N VAL A 36 32.58 65.27 -5.87
CA VAL A 36 31.75 66.35 -6.43
C VAL A 36 32.29 67.72 -6.05
N LEU A 37 32.75 67.89 -4.80
CA LEU A 37 33.39 69.14 -4.37
C LEU A 37 34.71 69.38 -5.12
N ALA A 38 35.61 68.39 -5.18
CA ALA A 38 36.88 68.58 -5.88
C ALA A 38 36.67 68.93 -7.36
N GLY A 39 35.72 68.27 -8.04
CA GLY A 39 35.37 68.57 -9.42
C GLY A 39 34.79 69.97 -9.60
N SER A 40 33.99 70.46 -8.65
CA SER A 40 33.44 71.82 -8.66
C SER A 40 34.51 72.90 -8.51
N PHE A 41 35.66 72.56 -7.92
CA PHE A 41 36.80 73.45 -7.71
C PHE A 41 37.97 73.21 -8.67
N GLY A 42 37.81 72.32 -9.66
CA GLY A 42 38.88 71.96 -10.60
C GLY A 42 40.08 71.26 -9.95
N LEU A 43 39.91 70.71 -8.74
CA LEU A 43 40.97 70.03 -8.01
C LEU A 43 41.18 68.62 -8.56
N THR A 44 42.41 68.31 -8.94
CA THR A 44 42.81 66.95 -9.28
C THR A 44 43.06 66.15 -8.00
N LEU A 45 42.14 65.23 -7.68
CA LEU A 45 42.31 64.34 -6.53
C LEU A 45 43.43 63.32 -6.80
N PRO A 46 44.36 63.09 -5.86
CA PRO A 46 45.39 62.06 -6.03
C PRO A 46 44.75 60.66 -6.15
N PRO A 47 45.35 59.73 -6.92
CA PRO A 47 44.86 58.35 -7.01
C PRO A 47 44.95 57.67 -5.64
N VAL A 48 44.04 56.72 -5.36
CA VAL A 48 44.06 55.94 -4.12
C VAL A 48 44.95 54.73 -4.35
N ASP A 49 46.16 54.73 -3.79
CA ASP A 49 47.17 53.72 -4.12
C ASP A 49 47.32 52.65 -3.04
N ASN A 50 46.76 52.88 -1.84
CA ASN A 50 46.82 51.91 -0.74
C ASN A 50 45.58 51.93 0.17
N LEU A 51 45.49 50.91 1.03
CA LEU A 51 44.35 50.68 1.92
C LEU A 51 44.22 51.75 3.01
N SER A 52 45.33 52.31 3.50
CA SER A 52 45.30 53.38 4.50
C SER A 52 44.72 54.68 3.91
N GLN A 53 45.05 55.01 2.67
CA GLN A 53 44.44 56.13 1.95
C GLN A 53 42.94 55.92 1.71
N LEU A 54 42.50 54.69 1.45
CA LEU A 54 41.09 54.36 1.29
C LEU A 54 40.26 54.68 2.56
N VAL A 55 40.86 54.51 3.74
CA VAL A 55 40.22 54.75 5.05
C VAL A 55 40.29 56.22 5.47
N GLN A 56 41.38 56.93 5.17
CA GLN A 56 41.59 58.31 5.63
C GLN A 56 40.91 59.38 4.76
N ARG A 57 40.88 59.17 3.43
CA ARG A 57 40.38 60.15 2.46
C ARG A 57 38.91 60.56 2.56
N PRO A 58 37.98 59.74 3.08
CA PRO A 58 36.62 60.20 3.37
C PRO A 58 36.57 61.44 4.28
N GLY A 59 37.57 61.62 5.15
CA GLY A 59 37.71 62.81 6.00
C GLY A 59 37.88 64.12 5.23
N ASP A 60 38.45 64.05 4.01
CA ASP A 60 38.63 65.21 3.14
C ASP A 60 37.30 65.86 2.75
N ALA A 61 36.20 65.08 2.74
CA ALA A 61 34.87 65.61 2.46
C ALA A 61 34.48 66.71 3.45
N PHE A 62 34.82 66.55 4.73
CA PHE A 62 34.55 67.54 5.77
C PHE A 62 35.47 68.75 5.66
N ILE A 63 36.74 68.54 5.32
CA ILE A 63 37.71 69.62 5.11
C ILE A 63 37.26 70.50 3.94
N LEU A 64 36.96 69.88 2.79
CA LEU A 64 36.48 70.58 1.59
C LEU A 64 35.15 71.28 1.85
N THR A 65 34.23 70.63 2.59
CA THR A 65 32.95 71.25 2.98
C THR A 65 33.18 72.50 3.83
N ARG A 66 34.04 72.42 4.85
CA ARG A 66 34.32 73.54 5.75
C ARG A 66 34.91 74.74 5.02
N VAL A 67 35.82 74.51 4.07
CA VAL A 67 36.42 75.57 3.25
C VAL A 67 35.41 76.15 2.27
N ALA A 68 34.58 75.30 1.64
CA ALA A 68 33.67 75.72 0.59
C ALA A 68 32.37 76.39 1.08
N ILE A 69 31.92 76.12 2.29
CA ILE A 69 30.53 76.46 2.70
C ILE A 69 30.25 77.96 2.78
N ALA A 70 31.27 78.77 3.07
CA ALA A 70 31.12 80.22 3.20
C ALA A 70 30.99 80.92 1.83
N GLU A 71 31.70 80.42 0.81
CA GLU A 71 31.77 81.05 -0.52
C GLU A 71 30.91 80.34 -1.57
N TYR A 72 30.72 79.02 -1.45
CA TYR A 72 30.06 78.17 -2.45
C TYR A 72 29.00 77.23 -1.83
N PRO A 73 27.98 77.77 -1.12
CA PRO A 73 27.00 76.97 -0.39
C PRO A 73 26.18 76.04 -1.30
N TRP A 74 25.90 76.46 -2.54
CA TRP A 74 25.15 75.63 -3.49
C TRP A 74 25.92 74.41 -3.99
N SER A 75 27.24 74.54 -4.17
CA SER A 75 28.12 73.42 -4.53
C SER A 75 28.20 72.40 -3.40
N VAL A 76 28.24 72.87 -2.15
CA VAL A 76 28.17 72.02 -0.95
C VAL A 76 26.84 71.28 -0.88
N PHE A 77 25.72 71.96 -1.07
CA PHE A 77 24.39 71.34 -1.06
C PHE A 77 24.27 70.23 -2.12
N ARG A 78 24.70 70.49 -3.36
CA ARG A 78 24.69 69.49 -4.45
C ARG A 78 25.58 68.29 -4.14
N ALA A 79 26.76 68.51 -3.56
CA ALA A 79 27.69 67.43 -3.22
C ALA A 79 27.13 66.50 -2.15
N TRP A 80 26.57 67.04 -1.06
CA TRP A 80 25.92 66.24 -0.01
C TRP A 80 24.63 65.57 -0.49
N GLY A 81 23.83 66.24 -1.32
CA GLY A 81 22.67 65.62 -1.97
C GLY A 81 23.05 64.42 -2.84
N ALA A 82 24.11 64.55 -3.65
CA ALA A 82 24.64 63.44 -4.45
C ALA A 82 25.20 62.30 -3.59
N GLY A 83 25.89 62.63 -2.48
CA GLY A 83 26.39 61.65 -1.53
C GLY A 83 25.29 60.82 -0.86
N ILE A 84 24.21 61.48 -0.40
CA ILE A 84 23.04 60.82 0.20
C ILE A 84 22.30 59.95 -0.83
N ALA A 85 22.15 60.43 -2.08
CA ALA A 85 21.54 59.64 -3.13
C ALA A 85 22.36 58.37 -3.46
N ALA A 86 23.69 58.51 -3.56
CA ALA A 86 24.60 57.39 -3.82
C ALA A 86 24.61 56.36 -2.68
N SER A 87 24.60 56.81 -1.42
CA SER A 87 24.54 55.91 -0.26
C SER A 87 23.21 55.17 -0.20
N THR A 88 22.08 55.85 -0.41
CA THR A 88 20.74 55.25 -0.43
C THR A 88 20.64 54.18 -1.53
N ALA A 89 21.14 54.46 -2.74
CA ALA A 89 21.17 53.50 -3.84
C ALA A 89 22.03 52.26 -3.50
N SER A 90 23.16 52.45 -2.82
CA SER A 90 24.05 51.35 -2.42
C SER A 90 23.41 50.42 -1.36
N VAL A 91 22.71 50.99 -0.37
CA VAL A 91 21.96 50.22 0.64
C VAL A 91 20.82 49.45 -0.02
N ALA A 92 20.05 50.10 -0.91
CA ALA A 92 18.97 49.45 -1.64
C ALA A 92 19.48 48.27 -2.49
N LEU A 93 20.61 48.44 -3.20
CA LEU A 93 21.25 47.38 -3.98
C LEU A 93 21.80 46.25 -3.08
N GLY A 94 22.40 46.58 -1.94
CA GLY A 94 22.89 45.61 -0.96
C GLY A 94 21.77 44.77 -0.34
N LEU A 95 20.64 45.39 0.00
CA LEU A 95 19.45 44.70 0.50
C LEU A 95 18.79 43.85 -0.59
N ALA A 96 18.70 44.37 -1.82
CA ALA A 96 18.16 43.61 -2.96
C ALA A 96 19.01 42.38 -3.28
N THR A 97 20.34 42.51 -3.30
CA THR A 97 21.25 41.37 -3.53
C THR A 97 21.17 40.34 -2.41
N LEU A 98 21.10 40.77 -1.14
CA LEU A 98 20.88 39.86 -0.01
C LEU A 98 19.54 39.12 -0.13
N TRP A 99 18.45 39.82 -0.48
CA TRP A 99 17.15 39.21 -0.69
C TRP A 99 17.18 38.18 -1.84
N LEU A 100 17.85 38.50 -2.96
CA LEU A 100 18.04 37.60 -4.10
C LEU A 100 18.86 36.35 -3.75
N LEU A 101 19.82 36.45 -2.82
CA LEU A 101 20.62 35.33 -2.34
C LEU A 101 19.82 34.46 -1.35
N LEU A 102 19.08 35.08 -0.44
CA LEU A 102 18.31 34.37 0.58
C LEU A 102 17.06 33.68 0.02
N ARG A 103 16.41 34.24 -1.01
CA ARG A 103 15.27 33.59 -1.69
C ARG A 103 15.63 32.26 -2.35
N ARG A 104 16.92 32.06 -2.68
CA ARG A 104 17.43 30.85 -3.34
C ARG A 104 17.89 29.76 -2.37
N VAL A 105 17.76 29.96 -1.06
CA VAL A 105 18.00 28.90 -0.08
C VAL A 105 16.77 27.98 -0.08
N GLN A 106 16.63 27.15 -1.11
CA GLN A 106 15.78 25.97 -1.05
C GLN A 106 16.31 25.03 0.03
N GLU A 107 15.42 24.41 0.81
CA GLU A 107 15.79 23.34 1.73
C GLU A 107 16.52 22.26 0.92
N ARG A 108 17.74 21.91 1.33
CA ARG A 108 18.54 20.87 0.66
C ARG A 108 17.87 19.51 0.89
N THR A 109 16.99 19.09 -0.01
CA THR A 109 16.42 17.74 -0.01
C THR A 109 17.42 16.74 -0.61
N GLY A 110 18.59 16.60 0.02
CA GLY A 110 19.62 15.64 -0.43
C GLY A 110 19.20 14.17 -0.29
N HIS A 111 18.14 13.90 0.48
CA HIS A 111 17.65 12.56 0.80
C HIS A 111 16.13 12.40 0.60
N GLY A 112 15.52 13.27 -0.23
CA GLY A 112 14.07 13.28 -0.50
C GLY A 112 13.30 14.34 0.29
N SER A 113 12.01 14.50 -0.02
CA SER A 113 11.09 15.46 0.59
C SER A 113 10.35 14.91 1.81
N SER A 114 10.67 13.68 2.24
CA SER A 114 10.03 13.04 3.39
C SER A 114 10.37 13.78 4.69
N LYS A 115 9.34 14.09 5.46
CA LYS A 115 9.43 14.74 6.77
C LYS A 115 8.51 14.03 7.75
N TRP A 116 8.79 14.15 9.05
CA TRP A 116 7.79 13.81 10.07
C TRP A 116 6.55 14.68 9.88
N ALA A 117 5.39 14.03 9.92
CA ALA A 117 4.11 14.71 9.75
C ALA A 117 3.86 15.67 10.92
N THR A 118 3.32 16.84 10.61
CA THR A 118 2.72 17.75 11.59
C THR A 118 1.21 17.50 11.65
N ARG A 119 0.53 18.01 12.70
CA ARG A 119 -0.94 17.91 12.79
C ARG A 119 -1.64 18.41 11.52
N GLN A 120 -1.17 19.52 10.95
CA GLN A 120 -1.70 20.04 9.69
C GLN A 120 -1.51 19.09 8.51
N ASP A 121 -0.38 18.38 8.43
CA ASP A 121 -0.16 17.38 7.39
C ASP A 121 -1.13 16.19 7.54
N ILE A 122 -1.44 15.78 8.78
CA ILE A 122 -2.35 14.66 9.10
C ILE A 122 -3.81 15.02 8.80
N VAL A 123 -4.25 16.21 9.19
CA VAL A 123 -5.59 16.73 8.85
C VAL A 123 -5.72 16.85 7.33
N LYS A 124 -4.68 17.38 6.65
CA LYS A 124 -4.68 17.47 5.19
C LYS A 124 -4.70 16.09 4.51
N ALA A 125 -4.09 15.09 5.14
CA ALA A 125 -4.16 13.70 4.68
C ALA A 125 -5.51 13.03 4.95
N GLY A 126 -6.44 13.70 5.65
CA GLY A 126 -7.75 13.15 5.99
C GLY A 126 -7.66 11.98 6.97
N LEU A 127 -6.69 11.99 7.89
CA LEU A 127 -6.58 10.96 8.93
C LEU A 127 -7.19 11.38 10.27
N LEU A 128 -7.45 12.69 10.43
CA LEU A 128 -8.12 13.31 11.57
C LEU A 128 -9.32 14.12 11.06
N ASP A 129 -10.30 14.35 11.93
CA ASP A 129 -11.47 15.22 11.69
C ASP A 129 -12.41 14.76 10.54
N ASN A 130 -12.46 13.47 10.22
CA ASN A 130 -13.40 12.90 9.25
C ASN A 130 -14.67 12.36 9.92
N GLU A 131 -15.79 12.37 9.19
CA GLU A 131 -16.96 11.57 9.56
C GLU A 131 -16.56 10.09 9.55
N HIS A 132 -16.44 9.52 10.74
CA HIS A 132 -16.19 8.10 10.92
C HIS A 132 -17.41 7.34 10.39
N THR A 133 -17.20 6.57 9.32
CA THR A 133 -18.18 5.57 8.89
C THR A 133 -17.83 4.23 9.55
N GLY A 134 -18.82 3.35 9.71
CA GLY A 134 -18.59 1.97 10.15
C GLY A 134 -17.65 1.15 9.25
N THR A 135 -17.24 1.69 8.10
CA THR A 135 -16.30 1.07 7.15
C THR A 135 -14.91 1.70 7.19
N SER A 136 -14.61 2.48 8.22
CA SER A 136 -13.31 3.15 8.36
C SER A 136 -12.32 2.28 9.14
N LEU A 137 -11.03 2.41 8.83
CA LEU A 137 -9.96 1.64 9.48
C LEU A 137 -9.08 2.52 10.36
N ILE A 138 -8.86 2.09 11.61
CA ILE A 138 -7.92 2.73 12.53
C ILE A 138 -6.49 2.35 12.10
N VAL A 139 -5.66 3.34 11.81
CA VAL A 139 -4.27 3.15 11.34
C VAL A 139 -3.21 3.64 12.32
N GLY A 140 -3.62 4.27 13.42
CA GLY A 140 -2.71 4.73 14.46
C GLY A 140 -3.37 5.69 15.44
N GLY A 141 -2.54 6.41 16.18
CA GLY A 141 -2.97 7.46 17.10
C GLY A 141 -2.03 8.65 17.03
N TRP A 142 -2.59 9.85 17.12
CA TRP A 142 -1.86 11.11 17.21
C TRP A 142 -1.94 11.69 18.62
N SER A 143 -0.85 12.30 19.05
CA SER A 143 -0.77 13.01 20.32
C SER A 143 0.07 14.27 20.13
N ASP A 144 -0.50 15.42 20.50
CA ASP A 144 0.19 16.71 20.47
C ASP A 144 1.21 16.88 21.61
N ALA A 145 1.17 16.00 22.62
CA ALA A 145 2.11 16.08 23.74
C ALA A 145 3.46 15.45 23.41
N PRO A 146 4.58 16.02 23.93
CA PRO A 146 5.87 15.35 23.88
C PRO A 146 5.79 13.97 24.53
N SER A 147 6.46 12.98 23.94
CA SER A 147 6.49 11.58 24.38
C SER A 147 6.62 11.48 25.91
N GLY A 148 5.64 10.84 26.57
CA GLY A 148 5.65 10.57 28.02
C GLY A 148 4.79 11.50 28.89
N LYS A 149 4.09 12.49 28.32
CA LYS A 149 3.03 13.23 29.04
C LYS A 149 1.65 12.69 28.65
N ALA A 150 0.78 12.53 29.64
CA ALA A 150 -0.60 12.10 29.40
C ALA A 150 -1.36 13.21 28.64
N SER A 151 -1.78 12.89 27.43
CA SER A 151 -2.72 13.67 26.62
C SER A 151 -3.71 12.71 25.97
N SER A 152 -4.87 13.25 25.57
CA SER A 152 -5.81 12.50 24.74
C SER A 152 -5.14 12.10 23.44
N VAL A 153 -5.18 10.81 23.13
CA VAL A 153 -4.76 10.29 21.83
C VAL A 153 -5.94 10.39 20.88
N GLU A 154 -5.77 11.06 19.76
CA GLU A 154 -6.75 11.11 18.67
C GLU A 154 -6.48 9.92 17.73
N TYR A 155 -7.50 9.10 17.43
CA TYR A 155 -7.32 7.98 16.51
C TYR A 155 -7.15 8.49 15.08
N LEU A 156 -6.13 7.95 14.41
CA LEU A 156 -5.92 8.17 12.98
C LEU A 156 -6.78 7.16 12.23
N VAL A 157 -7.69 7.65 11.39
CA VAL A 157 -8.69 6.83 10.71
C VAL A 157 -8.58 7.00 9.20
N TYR A 158 -8.46 5.87 8.51
CA TYR A 158 -8.36 5.76 7.07
C TYR A 158 -9.71 5.34 6.48
N THR A 159 -10.21 6.11 5.52
CA THR A 159 -11.56 5.93 4.95
C THR A 159 -11.55 5.66 3.45
N ALA A 160 -10.37 5.64 2.85
CA ALA A 160 -10.21 5.54 1.40
C ALA A 160 -10.06 4.06 0.95
N PRO A 161 -10.33 3.74 -0.33
CA PRO A 161 -10.44 2.34 -0.78
C PRO A 161 -9.10 1.64 -1.02
N GLU A 162 -7.97 2.35 -0.93
CA GLU A 162 -6.65 1.78 -1.20
C GLU A 162 -6.21 0.80 -0.12
N SER A 163 -5.33 -0.14 -0.50
CA SER A 163 -4.83 -1.16 0.41
C SER A 163 -3.83 -0.60 1.43
N LEU A 164 -3.96 -1.04 2.68
CA LEU A 164 -3.04 -0.71 3.76
C LEU A 164 -2.04 -1.84 4.00
N THR A 165 -0.78 -1.48 4.22
CA THR A 165 0.29 -2.43 4.59
C THR A 165 0.94 -1.99 5.89
N ALA A 166 0.94 -2.86 6.90
CA ALA A 166 1.55 -2.62 8.20
C ALA A 166 2.87 -3.40 8.34
N PHE A 167 3.98 -2.68 8.50
CA PHE A 167 5.29 -3.28 8.77
C PHE A 167 5.55 -3.29 10.27
N ALA A 168 5.57 -4.48 10.87
CA ALA A 168 5.65 -4.62 12.32
C ALA A 168 6.40 -5.91 12.73
N PRO A 169 7.51 -5.82 13.48
CA PRO A 169 8.24 -6.99 13.98
C PRO A 169 7.39 -7.88 14.91
N SER A 170 7.84 -9.10 15.18
CA SER A 170 7.22 -9.93 16.22
C SER A 170 7.27 -9.24 17.59
N GLY A 171 6.17 -9.31 18.36
CA GLY A 171 6.07 -8.68 19.69
C GLY A 171 5.75 -7.17 19.68
N SER A 172 5.59 -6.53 18.53
CA SER A 172 5.27 -5.10 18.38
C SER A 172 3.79 -4.74 18.65
N ALA A 173 3.01 -5.66 19.23
CA ALA A 173 1.58 -5.51 19.46
C ALA A 173 0.70 -5.29 18.21
N LYS A 174 1.16 -5.62 16.99
CA LYS A 174 0.35 -5.46 15.76
C LYS A 174 -1.06 -6.06 15.84
N THR A 175 -1.21 -7.20 16.51
CA THR A 175 -2.52 -7.85 16.69
C THR A 175 -3.43 -7.01 17.59
N VAL A 176 -2.95 -6.64 18.78
CA VAL A 176 -3.74 -5.98 19.83
C VAL A 176 -3.97 -4.50 19.54
N ALA A 177 -3.00 -3.81 18.94
CA ALA A 177 -3.05 -2.37 18.72
C ALA A 177 -3.64 -1.96 17.36
N LEU A 178 -3.68 -2.88 16.37
CA LEU A 178 -4.15 -2.58 15.02
C LEU A 178 -5.26 -3.52 14.58
N VAL A 179 -5.03 -4.84 14.55
CA VAL A 179 -5.98 -5.79 13.95
C VAL A 179 -7.26 -5.94 14.77
N ILE A 180 -7.15 -6.22 16.07
CA ILE A 180 -8.32 -6.41 16.96
C ILE A 180 -9.21 -5.17 16.99
N PRO A 181 -8.70 -3.94 17.22
CA PRO A 181 -9.54 -2.74 17.22
C PRO A 181 -10.32 -2.56 15.91
N ASN A 182 -9.67 -2.80 14.76
CA ASN A 182 -10.34 -2.76 13.46
C ASN A 182 -11.43 -3.82 13.34
N LEU A 183 -11.19 -5.07 13.76
CA LEU A 183 -12.22 -6.11 13.76
C LEU A 183 -13.38 -5.84 14.73
N LEU A 184 -13.20 -4.98 15.73
CA LEU A 184 -14.29 -4.59 16.62
C LEU A 184 -15.06 -3.36 16.12
N CYS A 185 -14.41 -2.47 15.36
CA CYS A 185 -15.03 -1.22 14.88
C CYS A 185 -15.54 -1.30 13.43
N TYR A 186 -15.05 -2.25 12.62
CA TYR A 186 -15.43 -2.38 11.23
C TYR A 186 -16.76 -3.11 11.09
N GLU A 187 -17.82 -2.39 10.78
CA GLU A 187 -19.23 -2.81 10.79
C GLU A 187 -19.64 -3.60 9.53
N SER A 188 -18.82 -3.60 8.48
CA SER A 188 -19.06 -4.38 7.26
C SER A 188 -18.42 -5.77 7.32
N SER A 189 -18.64 -6.57 6.27
CA SER A 189 -18.12 -7.93 6.16
C SER A 189 -16.60 -7.97 6.24
N ALA A 190 -16.05 -9.04 6.83
CA ALA A 190 -14.62 -9.21 6.99
C ALA A 190 -14.19 -10.65 6.66
N PHE A 191 -13.21 -10.78 5.76
CA PHE A 191 -12.49 -12.01 5.52
C PHE A 191 -11.16 -11.97 6.27
N VAL A 192 -11.01 -12.82 7.30
CA VAL A 192 -9.93 -12.72 8.29
C VAL A 192 -9.02 -13.93 8.19
N LEU A 193 -7.78 -13.71 7.74
CA LEU A 193 -6.74 -14.75 7.77
C LEU A 193 -6.17 -14.90 9.19
N ASP A 194 -6.59 -15.93 9.91
CA ASP A 194 -6.23 -16.14 11.32
C ASP A 194 -5.35 -17.37 11.53
N VAL A 195 -4.04 -17.20 11.37
CA VAL A 195 -3.05 -18.29 11.45
C VAL A 195 -3.10 -19.08 12.77
N LYS A 196 -3.55 -18.45 13.87
CA LYS A 196 -3.50 -19.05 15.22
C LYS A 196 -4.87 -19.29 15.86
N GLY A 197 -5.94 -18.70 15.32
CA GLY A 197 -7.26 -18.67 15.97
C GLY A 197 -7.41 -17.54 17.01
N GLU A 198 -6.39 -16.70 17.20
CA GLU A 198 -6.37 -15.66 18.24
C GLU A 198 -7.34 -14.51 17.92
N LEU A 199 -7.60 -14.26 16.64
CA LEU A 199 -8.54 -13.21 16.21
C LEU A 199 -9.98 -13.69 16.39
N TRP A 200 -10.27 -14.94 16.02
CA TRP A 200 -11.56 -15.57 16.28
C TRP A 200 -11.91 -15.49 17.76
N GLU A 201 -11.02 -16.01 18.62
CA GLU A 201 -11.22 -16.03 20.07
C GLU A 201 -11.44 -14.63 20.66
N ALA A 202 -10.72 -13.63 20.16
CA ALA A 202 -10.79 -12.27 20.67
C ALA A 202 -11.99 -11.46 20.17
N THR A 203 -12.51 -11.73 18.97
CA THR A 203 -13.42 -10.78 18.29
C THR A 203 -14.74 -11.36 17.79
N ALA A 204 -14.84 -12.68 17.57
CA ALA A 204 -16.01 -13.29 16.94
C ALA A 204 -17.31 -13.02 17.71
N GLY A 205 -17.28 -13.17 19.05
CA GLY A 205 -18.45 -12.95 19.89
C GLY A 205 -18.96 -11.51 19.87
N TYR A 206 -18.06 -10.52 19.78
CA TYR A 206 -18.45 -9.11 19.66
C TYR A 206 -19.07 -8.85 18.29
N ARG A 207 -18.42 -9.30 17.21
CA ARG A 207 -18.94 -9.11 15.84
C ARG A 207 -20.32 -9.77 15.66
N GLN A 208 -20.55 -10.91 16.29
CA GLN A 208 -21.86 -11.57 16.25
C GLN A 208 -22.92 -10.82 17.05
N ARG A 209 -22.61 -10.36 18.27
CA ARG A 209 -23.62 -9.80 19.19
C ARG A 209 -23.85 -8.31 19.01
N GLU A 210 -22.78 -7.54 18.90
CA GLU A 210 -22.83 -6.08 18.89
C GLU A 210 -22.96 -5.54 17.46
N LEU A 211 -22.31 -6.18 16.48
CA LEU A 211 -22.44 -5.81 15.06
C LEU A 211 -23.55 -6.61 14.33
N ASN A 212 -24.20 -7.56 15.02
CA ASN A 212 -25.25 -8.41 14.48
C ASN A 212 -24.87 -9.13 13.16
N GLN A 213 -23.60 -9.50 13.01
CA GLN A 213 -23.11 -10.15 11.80
C GLN A 213 -23.25 -11.67 11.85
N HIS A 214 -23.30 -12.29 10.66
CA HIS A 214 -23.10 -13.72 10.55
C HIS A 214 -21.60 -14.04 10.71
N VAL A 215 -21.22 -14.82 11.72
CA VAL A 215 -19.80 -15.03 12.07
C VAL A 215 -19.48 -16.52 12.05
N LEU A 216 -18.55 -16.91 11.18
CA LEU A 216 -18.11 -18.29 10.97
C LEU A 216 -16.58 -18.37 11.05
N TYR A 217 -16.05 -19.53 11.42
CA TYR A 217 -14.65 -19.86 11.19
C TYR A 217 -14.53 -21.15 10.39
N HIS A 218 -13.45 -21.27 9.63
CA HIS A 218 -13.12 -22.45 8.86
C HIS A 218 -11.68 -22.89 9.20
N ASP A 219 -11.55 -24.06 9.85
CA ASP A 219 -10.27 -24.75 10.09
C ASP A 219 -10.37 -26.18 9.53
N PRO A 220 -9.93 -26.42 8.28
CA PRO A 220 -10.04 -27.73 7.61
C PRO A 220 -9.06 -28.78 8.17
N SER A 221 -8.29 -28.44 9.20
CA SER A 221 -7.36 -29.34 9.88
C SER A 221 -7.82 -29.76 11.27
N LYS A 222 -8.96 -29.24 11.72
CA LYS A 222 -9.51 -29.48 13.06
C LYS A 222 -10.90 -30.08 12.93
N ASN A 223 -11.14 -31.18 13.64
CA ASN A 223 -12.46 -31.79 13.75
C ASN A 223 -13.01 -31.57 15.16
N ASP A 224 -13.61 -30.39 15.39
CA ASP A 224 -14.24 -30.01 16.66
C ASP A 224 -15.76 -29.84 16.56
N GLY A 225 -16.33 -30.11 15.38
CA GLY A 225 -17.76 -30.00 15.09
C GLY A 225 -18.31 -28.57 15.13
N GLN A 226 -17.46 -27.55 15.23
CA GLN A 226 -17.86 -26.15 15.35
C GLN A 226 -17.41 -25.30 14.14
N GLY A 227 -16.39 -25.75 13.41
CA GLY A 227 -15.93 -25.09 12.19
C GLY A 227 -16.92 -25.27 11.05
N ALA A 228 -17.15 -24.20 10.29
CA ALA A 228 -17.94 -24.21 9.07
C ALA A 228 -17.27 -25.09 8.01
N CYS A 229 -18.07 -25.84 7.26
CA CYS A 229 -17.64 -26.57 6.08
C CYS A 229 -17.59 -25.63 4.87
N TYR A 230 -16.63 -25.90 3.97
CA TYR A 230 -16.53 -25.20 2.70
C TYR A 230 -16.14 -26.19 1.59
N ASN A 231 -17.03 -26.38 0.64
CA ASN A 231 -16.81 -27.19 -0.55
C ASN A 231 -16.62 -26.27 -1.76
N PRO A 232 -15.39 -26.16 -2.31
CA PRO A 232 -15.13 -25.32 -3.48
C PRO A 232 -15.96 -25.71 -4.72
N LEU A 233 -16.39 -26.97 -4.83
CA LEU A 233 -17.19 -27.43 -5.97
C LEU A 233 -18.62 -26.90 -5.94
N GLU A 234 -19.10 -26.48 -4.78
CA GLU A 234 -20.44 -25.92 -4.58
C GLU A 234 -20.57 -24.44 -5.00
N GLU A 235 -19.45 -23.79 -5.30
CA GLU A 235 -19.42 -22.47 -5.97
C GLU A 235 -19.71 -22.59 -7.47
N ILE A 236 -19.55 -23.79 -8.05
CA ILE A 236 -19.71 -24.02 -9.49
C ILE A 236 -21.19 -24.13 -9.86
N GLN A 237 -21.66 -23.24 -10.72
CA GLN A 237 -23.01 -23.29 -11.28
C GLN A 237 -23.00 -23.97 -12.65
N ILE A 238 -23.31 -25.28 -12.70
CA ILE A 238 -23.32 -26.08 -13.95
C ILE A 238 -24.27 -25.53 -15.04
N GLY A 239 -25.28 -24.75 -14.69
CA GLY A 239 -26.15 -24.10 -15.67
C GLY A 239 -25.55 -22.84 -16.33
N HIS A 240 -24.48 -22.28 -15.76
CA HIS A 240 -23.92 -21.01 -16.16
C HIS A 240 -22.85 -21.15 -17.25
N GLU A 241 -22.65 -20.11 -18.07
CA GLU A 241 -21.67 -20.12 -19.16
C GLU A 241 -20.21 -20.22 -18.69
N SER A 242 -19.94 -19.79 -17.45
CA SER A 242 -18.61 -19.86 -16.82
C SER A 242 -18.29 -21.22 -16.22
N ALA A 243 -19.22 -22.18 -16.16
CA ALA A 243 -19.03 -23.43 -15.42
C ALA A 243 -17.73 -24.16 -15.79
N VAL A 244 -17.38 -24.20 -17.09
CA VAL A 244 -16.15 -24.84 -17.56
C VAL A 244 -14.91 -24.06 -17.11
N SER A 245 -14.91 -22.73 -17.23
CA SER A 245 -13.78 -21.89 -16.81
C SER A 245 -13.57 -21.93 -15.30
N ASP A 246 -14.65 -22.00 -14.52
CA ASP A 246 -14.59 -22.05 -13.06
C ASP A 246 -13.99 -23.39 -12.60
N VAL A 247 -14.39 -24.50 -13.21
CA VAL A 247 -13.80 -25.82 -12.96
C VAL A 247 -12.33 -25.88 -13.41
N GLN A 248 -11.98 -25.23 -14.52
CA GLN A 248 -10.57 -25.12 -14.96
C GLN A 248 -9.72 -24.36 -13.95
N MET A 249 -10.24 -23.27 -13.38
CA MET A 249 -9.56 -22.51 -12.33
C MET A 249 -9.33 -23.37 -11.08
N LEU A 250 -10.33 -24.13 -10.63
CA LEU A 250 -10.16 -25.10 -9.54
C LEU A 250 -9.11 -26.16 -9.87
N ALA A 251 -9.09 -26.68 -11.10
CA ALA A 251 -8.14 -27.70 -11.53
C ALA A 251 -6.67 -27.23 -11.42
N GLU A 252 -6.37 -25.96 -11.69
CA GLU A 252 -5.03 -25.37 -11.53
C GLU A 252 -4.56 -25.38 -10.06
N TYR A 253 -5.48 -25.17 -9.09
CA TYR A 253 -5.16 -25.28 -7.67
C TYR A 253 -5.03 -26.73 -7.20
N LEU A 254 -5.89 -27.63 -7.70
CA LEU A 254 -5.86 -29.03 -7.32
C LEU A 254 -4.61 -29.74 -7.83
N ILE A 255 -4.17 -29.41 -9.04
CA ILE A 255 -2.99 -30.00 -9.70
C ILE A 255 -1.98 -28.87 -9.96
N PRO A 256 -1.26 -28.41 -8.92
CA PRO A 256 -0.31 -27.32 -9.05
C PRO A 256 0.88 -27.72 -9.92
N ARG A 257 1.50 -26.74 -10.58
CA ARG A 257 2.75 -26.98 -11.32
C ARG A 257 3.88 -27.32 -10.36
N SER A 258 4.61 -28.40 -10.63
CA SER A 258 5.79 -28.75 -9.85
C SER A 258 6.94 -27.78 -10.17
N ALA A 259 7.56 -27.20 -9.13
CA ALA A 259 8.69 -26.29 -9.30
C ALA A 259 9.93 -27.03 -9.83
N GLY A 260 10.45 -26.62 -11.01
CA GLY A 260 11.73 -27.10 -11.55
C GLY A 260 11.70 -28.38 -12.39
N ASN A 261 10.54 -28.74 -12.95
CA ASN A 261 10.36 -30.03 -13.62
C ASN A 261 10.74 -30.04 -15.12
N SER A 262 11.10 -31.24 -15.61
CA SER A 262 11.35 -31.54 -17.02
C SER A 262 10.06 -31.48 -17.85
N GLY A 263 10.16 -31.23 -19.16
CA GLY A 263 8.99 -31.08 -20.05
C GLY A 263 8.01 -32.25 -20.04
N ASN A 264 8.46 -33.47 -19.71
CA ASN A 264 7.58 -34.64 -19.59
C ASN A 264 6.61 -34.53 -18.40
N ALA A 265 7.05 -33.99 -17.26
CA ALA A 265 6.17 -33.85 -16.10
C ALA A 265 5.11 -32.76 -16.34
N GLU A 266 5.48 -31.66 -16.99
CA GLU A 266 4.54 -30.60 -17.37
C GLU A 266 3.46 -31.12 -18.33
N HIS A 267 3.82 -31.99 -19.28
CA HIS A 267 2.85 -32.65 -20.16
C HIS A 267 1.81 -33.48 -19.39
N PHE A 268 2.27 -34.33 -18.45
CA PHE A 268 1.35 -35.16 -17.65
C PHE A 268 0.49 -34.32 -16.71
N GLU A 269 1.03 -33.28 -16.09
CA GLU A 269 0.27 -32.35 -15.24
C GLU A 269 -0.82 -31.61 -16.05
N THR A 270 -0.50 -31.16 -17.27
CA THR A 270 -1.45 -30.48 -18.14
C THR A 270 -2.57 -31.42 -18.60
N SER A 271 -2.23 -32.65 -18.98
CA SER A 271 -3.21 -33.69 -19.31
C SER A 271 -4.07 -34.05 -18.08
N ALA A 272 -3.48 -34.09 -16.88
CA ALA A 272 -4.19 -34.36 -15.64
C ALA A 272 -5.17 -33.24 -15.26
N ARG A 273 -4.82 -31.97 -15.48
CA ARG A 273 -5.75 -30.82 -15.34
C ARG A 273 -6.93 -30.95 -16.29
N SER A 274 -6.68 -31.32 -17.54
CA SER A 274 -7.75 -31.53 -18.52
C SER A 274 -8.68 -32.68 -18.10
N LEU A 275 -8.09 -33.78 -17.61
CA LEU A 275 -8.85 -34.93 -17.11
C LEU A 275 -9.74 -34.58 -15.92
N ILE A 276 -9.20 -33.92 -14.87
CA ILE A 276 -9.97 -33.59 -13.68
C ILE A 276 -11.11 -32.60 -13.98
N VAL A 277 -10.96 -31.72 -14.98
CA VAL A 277 -12.04 -30.83 -15.44
C VAL A 277 -13.23 -31.66 -15.93
N GLY A 278 -13.00 -32.60 -16.85
CA GLY A 278 -14.08 -33.47 -17.36
C GLY A 278 -14.70 -34.33 -16.26
N VAL A 279 -13.89 -34.87 -15.35
CA VAL A 279 -14.38 -35.65 -14.20
C VAL A 279 -15.26 -34.80 -13.27
N MET A 280 -14.80 -33.60 -12.86
CA MET A 280 -15.57 -32.73 -11.97
C MET A 280 -16.88 -32.26 -12.62
N LEU A 281 -16.86 -31.90 -13.91
CA LEU A 281 -18.06 -31.54 -14.66
C LEU A 281 -19.06 -32.69 -14.71
N HIS A 282 -18.58 -33.91 -14.95
CA HIS A 282 -19.42 -35.11 -14.95
C HIS A 282 -20.09 -35.34 -13.59
N GLU A 283 -19.30 -35.30 -12.52
CA GLU A 283 -19.77 -35.52 -11.15
C GLU A 283 -20.78 -34.45 -10.70
N LEU A 284 -20.49 -33.18 -10.97
CA LEU A 284 -21.39 -32.08 -10.68
C LEU A 284 -22.69 -32.17 -11.48
N SER A 285 -22.60 -32.41 -12.79
CA SER A 285 -23.76 -32.47 -13.68
C SER A 285 -24.66 -33.66 -13.37
N ARG A 286 -24.10 -34.87 -13.16
CA ARG A 286 -24.91 -36.06 -12.84
C ARG A 286 -25.62 -35.90 -11.50
N LYS A 287 -24.95 -35.36 -10.48
CA LYS A 287 -25.53 -35.20 -9.13
C LYS A 287 -26.61 -34.14 -9.11
N ALA A 288 -26.38 -33.01 -9.80
CA ALA A 288 -27.40 -31.97 -9.95
C ALA A 288 -28.67 -32.48 -10.63
N LEU A 289 -28.56 -33.35 -11.65
CA LEU A 289 -29.72 -33.94 -12.33
C LEU A 289 -30.43 -35.02 -11.51
N ALA A 290 -29.70 -35.74 -10.67
CA ALA A 290 -30.22 -36.80 -9.81
C ALA A 290 -30.80 -36.27 -8.49
N ASP A 291 -30.73 -34.95 -8.23
CA ASP A 291 -31.06 -34.33 -6.94
C ASP A 291 -30.29 -34.98 -5.77
N GLU A 292 -29.04 -35.38 -6.05
CA GLU A 292 -28.11 -35.94 -5.06
C GLU A 292 -27.36 -34.82 -4.33
N PRO A 293 -26.82 -35.09 -3.12
CA PRO A 293 -25.89 -34.17 -2.48
C PRO A 293 -24.75 -33.78 -3.41
N ALA A 294 -24.37 -32.50 -3.35
CA ALA A 294 -23.36 -31.90 -4.23
C ALA A 294 -22.07 -32.74 -4.30
N ALA A 295 -21.40 -32.68 -5.45
CA ALA A 295 -20.08 -33.29 -5.59
C ALA A 295 -19.10 -32.56 -4.67
N ASN A 296 -18.15 -33.30 -4.08
CA ASN A 296 -17.03 -32.75 -3.33
C ASN A 296 -15.73 -33.45 -3.74
N ILE A 297 -14.59 -32.84 -3.43
CA ILE A 297 -13.27 -33.32 -3.89
C ILE A 297 -12.97 -34.75 -3.41
N ALA A 298 -13.39 -35.09 -2.18
CA ALA A 298 -13.23 -36.43 -1.63
C ALA A 298 -14.06 -37.47 -2.41
N GLY A 299 -15.31 -37.13 -2.74
CA GLY A 299 -16.19 -37.96 -3.56
C GLY A 299 -15.65 -38.17 -4.97
N VAL A 300 -15.18 -37.10 -5.62
CA VAL A 300 -14.49 -37.19 -6.93
C VAL A 300 -13.30 -38.14 -6.86
N LEU A 301 -12.46 -38.02 -5.81
CA LEU A 301 -11.33 -38.91 -5.60
C LEU A 301 -11.76 -40.37 -5.39
N SER A 302 -12.86 -40.60 -4.67
CA SER A 302 -13.42 -41.93 -4.45
C SER A 302 -13.90 -42.58 -5.75
N GLU A 303 -14.52 -41.82 -6.64
CA GLU A 303 -14.96 -42.34 -7.96
C GLU A 303 -13.77 -42.71 -8.85
N VAL A 304 -12.78 -41.82 -8.98
CA VAL A 304 -11.63 -42.06 -9.88
C VAL A 304 -10.63 -43.08 -9.33
N SER A 305 -10.66 -43.36 -8.02
CA SER A 305 -9.80 -44.36 -7.37
C SER A 305 -10.56 -45.56 -6.82
N ASN A 306 -11.76 -45.83 -7.36
CA ASN A 306 -12.64 -46.90 -6.93
C ASN A 306 -11.96 -48.29 -7.11
N PRO A 307 -11.84 -49.12 -6.05
CA PRO A 307 -11.19 -50.42 -6.12
C PRO A 307 -12.03 -51.50 -6.82
N VAL A 308 -13.34 -51.29 -6.92
CA VAL A 308 -14.30 -52.23 -7.52
C VAL A 308 -14.53 -51.90 -8.99
N ARG A 309 -14.65 -50.61 -9.30
CA ARG A 309 -14.94 -50.12 -10.65
C ARG A 309 -13.67 -49.61 -11.33
N PRO A 310 -13.18 -50.27 -12.40
CA PRO A 310 -12.02 -49.78 -13.14
C PRO A 310 -12.27 -48.39 -13.73
N PHE A 311 -11.26 -47.51 -13.68
CA PHE A 311 -11.40 -46.14 -14.19
C PHE A 311 -11.76 -46.07 -15.68
N LYS A 312 -11.31 -47.05 -16.50
CA LYS A 312 -11.72 -47.13 -17.91
C LYS A 312 -13.24 -47.33 -18.09
N GLU A 313 -13.91 -48.01 -17.16
CA GLU A 313 -15.36 -48.16 -17.18
C GLU A 313 -16.07 -46.84 -16.80
N TYR A 314 -15.55 -46.13 -15.79
CA TYR A 314 -16.03 -44.79 -15.46
C TYR A 314 -15.90 -43.81 -16.65
N LEU A 315 -14.80 -43.88 -17.41
CA LEU A 315 -14.64 -43.10 -18.63
C LEU A 315 -15.65 -43.50 -19.73
N GLN A 316 -16.09 -44.76 -19.78
CA GLN A 316 -17.14 -45.17 -20.71
C GLN A 316 -18.48 -44.53 -20.37
N ASP A 317 -18.81 -44.37 -19.09
CA ASP A 317 -20.00 -43.61 -18.66
C ASP A 317 -19.91 -42.15 -19.09
N MET A 318 -18.75 -41.51 -18.85
CA MET A 318 -18.52 -40.14 -19.29
C MET A 318 -18.68 -40.01 -20.81
N LEU A 319 -18.16 -40.97 -21.58
CA LEU A 319 -18.29 -40.98 -23.04
C LEU A 319 -19.75 -41.16 -23.50
N ALA A 320 -20.56 -41.91 -22.74
CA ALA A 320 -21.98 -42.10 -22.99
C ALA A 320 -22.85 -40.93 -22.45
N TYR A 321 -22.27 -39.98 -21.73
CA TYR A 321 -23.02 -38.91 -21.06
C TYR A 321 -23.66 -37.94 -22.07
N GLN A 322 -25.00 -37.83 -22.03
CA GLN A 322 -25.79 -36.96 -22.91
C GLN A 322 -26.77 -36.05 -22.14
N ALA A 323 -26.80 -36.16 -20.82
CA ALA A 323 -27.74 -35.42 -19.99
C ALA A 323 -27.24 -34.01 -19.65
N GLY A 324 -28.15 -33.15 -19.18
CA GLY A 324 -27.80 -31.81 -18.71
C GLY A 324 -27.49 -30.82 -19.84
N ASN A 325 -26.57 -29.89 -19.57
CA ASN A 325 -26.17 -28.86 -20.53
C ASN A 325 -25.39 -29.50 -21.70
N PRO A 326 -25.83 -29.33 -22.97
CA PRO A 326 -25.18 -29.98 -24.12
C PRO A 326 -23.70 -29.63 -24.32
N LEU A 327 -23.29 -28.40 -23.99
CA LEU A 327 -21.90 -27.95 -24.11
C LEU A 327 -21.02 -28.61 -23.06
N ILE A 328 -21.52 -28.72 -21.82
CA ILE A 328 -20.81 -29.41 -20.74
C ILE A 328 -20.72 -30.91 -21.04
N ALA A 329 -21.82 -31.52 -21.50
CA ALA A 329 -21.83 -32.92 -21.92
C ALA A 329 -20.83 -33.18 -23.06
N GLN A 330 -20.65 -32.23 -23.99
CA GLN A 330 -19.62 -32.32 -25.02
C GLN A 330 -18.20 -32.35 -24.42
N VAL A 331 -17.86 -31.42 -23.52
CA VAL A 331 -16.54 -31.39 -22.85
C VAL A 331 -16.26 -32.68 -22.08
N ILE A 332 -17.26 -33.21 -21.37
CA ILE A 332 -17.18 -34.49 -20.65
C ILE A 332 -16.81 -35.63 -21.61
N ARG A 333 -17.54 -35.75 -22.74
CA ARG A 333 -17.31 -36.81 -23.74
C ARG A 333 -15.97 -36.67 -24.44
N GLU A 334 -15.57 -35.45 -24.78
CA GLU A 334 -14.28 -35.17 -25.42
C GLU A 334 -13.13 -35.56 -24.49
N THR A 335 -13.20 -35.18 -23.22
CA THR A 335 -12.21 -35.56 -22.20
C THR A 335 -12.11 -37.08 -22.05
N ALA A 336 -13.24 -37.77 -21.99
CA ALA A 336 -13.27 -39.23 -21.89
C ALA A 336 -12.70 -39.92 -23.13
N SER A 337 -13.08 -39.44 -24.33
CA SER A 337 -12.59 -39.96 -25.60
C SER A 337 -11.07 -39.78 -25.72
N GLU A 338 -10.55 -38.61 -25.36
CA GLU A 338 -9.10 -38.36 -25.39
C GLU A 338 -8.36 -39.32 -24.46
N MET A 339 -8.83 -39.48 -23.21
CA MET A 339 -8.19 -40.35 -22.23
C MET A 339 -8.23 -41.82 -22.65
N LEU A 340 -9.33 -42.29 -23.24
CA LEU A 340 -9.48 -43.69 -23.70
C LEU A 340 -8.60 -44.02 -24.92
N GLN A 341 -8.21 -43.02 -25.71
CA GLN A 341 -7.32 -43.19 -26.87
C GLN A 341 -5.83 -43.24 -26.49
N LYS A 342 -5.47 -42.88 -25.26
CA LYS A 342 -4.07 -42.90 -24.79
C LYS A 342 -3.58 -44.33 -24.62
N GLU A 343 -2.33 -44.54 -25.00
CA GLU A 343 -1.59 -45.79 -24.73
C GLU A 343 -1.48 -46.04 -23.21
N ASP A 344 -1.45 -47.30 -22.78
CA ASP A 344 -1.57 -47.67 -21.35
C ASP A 344 -0.55 -46.98 -20.43
N ARG A 345 0.66 -46.72 -20.91
CA ARG A 345 1.70 -46.01 -20.16
C ARG A 345 1.36 -44.52 -19.98
N GLU A 346 0.88 -43.87 -21.04
CA GLU A 346 0.49 -42.46 -20.97
C GLU A 346 -0.77 -42.31 -20.11
N PHE A 347 -1.76 -43.18 -20.33
CA PHE A 347 -2.96 -43.29 -19.50
C PHE A 347 -2.62 -43.37 -18.01
N SER A 348 -1.72 -44.29 -17.64
CA SER A 348 -1.30 -44.48 -16.24
C SER A 348 -0.55 -43.26 -15.69
N GLY A 349 0.26 -42.60 -16.53
CA GLY A 349 0.96 -41.36 -16.17
C GLY A 349 0.00 -40.22 -15.84
N VAL A 350 -0.96 -39.96 -16.74
CA VAL A 350 -1.98 -38.91 -16.55
C VAL A 350 -2.84 -39.17 -15.33
N LEU A 351 -3.35 -40.41 -15.17
CA LEU A 351 -4.19 -40.78 -14.03
C LEU A 351 -3.44 -40.61 -12.69
N SER A 352 -2.17 -41.04 -12.64
CA SER A 352 -1.33 -40.87 -11.44
C SER A 352 -1.07 -39.40 -11.11
N SER A 353 -0.79 -38.58 -12.13
CA SER A 353 -0.62 -37.12 -11.98
C SER A 353 -1.89 -36.41 -11.50
N MET A 354 -3.08 -36.94 -11.86
CA MET A 354 -4.36 -36.44 -11.34
C MET A 354 -4.61 -36.86 -9.89
N ILE A 355 -4.42 -38.14 -9.57
CA ILE A 355 -4.77 -38.70 -8.24
C ILE A 355 -3.82 -38.20 -7.15
N THR A 356 -2.51 -38.14 -7.44
CA THR A 356 -1.48 -37.93 -6.42
C THR A 356 -1.70 -36.65 -5.60
N PRO A 357 -1.93 -35.47 -6.20
CA PRO A 357 -2.20 -34.24 -5.44
C PRO A 357 -3.48 -34.30 -4.59
N LEU A 358 -4.50 -35.04 -5.06
CA LEU A 358 -5.80 -35.16 -4.40
C LEU A 358 -5.77 -36.08 -3.18
N THR A 359 -4.77 -36.96 -3.05
CA THR A 359 -4.68 -37.95 -1.95
C THR A 359 -4.80 -37.36 -0.54
N LYS A 360 -4.51 -36.06 -0.35
CA LYS A 360 -4.72 -35.38 0.93
C LYS A 360 -6.16 -35.38 1.42
N TRP A 361 -7.15 -35.45 0.51
CA TRP A 361 -8.59 -35.57 0.84
C TRP A 361 -8.99 -36.98 1.27
N ARG A 362 -8.06 -37.94 1.31
CA ARG A 362 -8.29 -39.21 2.02
C ARG A 362 -8.24 -39.05 3.54
N ASP A 363 -7.71 -37.94 4.04
CA ASP A 363 -7.82 -37.58 5.45
C ASP A 363 -9.29 -37.28 5.80
N PRO A 364 -9.92 -38.04 6.71
CA PRO A 364 -11.31 -37.86 7.07
C PRO A 364 -11.61 -36.47 7.66
N ILE A 365 -10.62 -35.81 8.27
CA ILE A 365 -10.80 -34.46 8.82
C ILE A 365 -11.00 -33.45 7.69
N LEU A 366 -10.10 -33.44 6.71
CA LEU A 366 -10.20 -32.56 5.55
C LEU A 366 -11.43 -32.90 4.71
N ALA A 367 -11.70 -34.19 4.48
CA ALA A 367 -12.87 -34.63 3.72
C ALA A 367 -14.19 -34.15 4.33
N ALA A 368 -14.33 -34.24 5.67
CA ALA A 368 -15.51 -33.76 6.38
C ALA A 368 -15.63 -32.22 6.29
N ALA A 369 -14.54 -31.50 6.51
CA ALA A 369 -14.51 -30.03 6.46
C ALA A 369 -14.79 -29.46 5.05
N THR A 370 -14.65 -30.27 4.00
CA THR A 370 -14.96 -29.89 2.62
C THR A 370 -16.10 -30.70 2.00
N ALA A 371 -16.94 -31.33 2.82
CA ALA A 371 -17.99 -32.24 2.32
C ALA A 371 -19.18 -31.50 1.68
N HIS A 372 -19.47 -30.30 2.19
CA HIS A 372 -20.51 -29.36 1.75
C HIS A 372 -20.05 -27.94 2.09
N SER A 373 -20.81 -26.90 1.76
CA SER A 373 -20.55 -25.55 2.29
C SER A 373 -21.67 -25.00 3.16
N ASP A 374 -21.29 -24.42 4.31
CA ASP A 374 -22.19 -23.66 5.18
C ASP A 374 -22.35 -22.19 4.73
N PHE A 375 -21.51 -21.75 3.80
CA PHE A 375 -21.51 -20.42 3.22
C PHE A 375 -21.05 -20.47 1.76
N ARG A 376 -21.27 -19.36 1.04
CA ARG A 376 -20.68 -19.08 -0.28
C ARG A 376 -19.75 -17.89 -0.20
N ILE A 377 -18.78 -17.76 -1.09
CA ILE A 377 -17.90 -16.57 -1.10
C ILE A 377 -18.71 -15.28 -1.30
N MET A 378 -19.73 -15.32 -2.16
CA MET A 378 -20.63 -14.19 -2.39
C MET A 378 -21.42 -13.74 -1.15
N ASP A 379 -21.57 -14.60 -0.13
CA ASP A 379 -22.20 -14.20 1.14
C ASP A 379 -21.43 -13.09 1.87
N LEU A 380 -20.12 -12.97 1.63
CA LEU A 380 -19.30 -11.88 2.18
C LEU A 380 -19.64 -10.53 1.53
N VAL A 381 -20.18 -10.54 0.32
CA VAL A 381 -20.53 -9.34 -0.46
C VAL A 381 -22.01 -9.00 -0.33
N ASP A 382 -22.87 -10.01 -0.41
CA ASP A 382 -24.31 -9.82 -0.65
C ASP A 382 -25.16 -9.79 0.63
N ARG A 383 -24.62 -10.16 1.79
CA ARG A 383 -25.40 -10.18 3.04
C ARG A 383 -25.62 -8.77 3.61
N ASP A 384 -26.89 -8.38 3.73
CA ASP A 384 -27.32 -7.10 4.31
C ASP A 384 -26.76 -6.83 5.72
N GLN A 385 -26.72 -7.86 6.58
CA GLN A 385 -26.22 -7.75 7.96
C GLN A 385 -24.71 -7.94 8.07
N GLY A 386 -24.00 -8.10 6.95
CA GLY A 386 -22.57 -8.39 6.91
C GLY A 386 -22.22 -9.81 7.39
N MET A 387 -21.07 -10.28 6.95
CA MET A 387 -20.53 -11.59 7.35
C MET A 387 -19.04 -11.51 7.69
N THR A 388 -18.65 -12.22 8.73
CA THR A 388 -17.23 -12.42 9.05
C THR A 388 -16.86 -13.88 8.95
N LEU A 389 -15.86 -14.15 8.10
CA LEU A 389 -15.26 -15.46 7.97
C LEU A 389 -13.83 -15.43 8.48
N TYR A 390 -13.55 -16.21 9.53
CA TYR A 390 -12.20 -16.43 10.02
C TYR A 390 -11.62 -17.69 9.39
N LEU A 391 -10.61 -17.51 8.54
CA LEU A 391 -9.92 -18.61 7.88
C LEU A 391 -8.67 -18.99 8.69
N THR A 392 -8.74 -20.12 9.39
CA THR A 392 -7.65 -20.58 10.24
C THR A 392 -6.68 -21.48 9.50
N ILE A 393 -5.42 -21.01 9.38
CA ILE A 393 -4.34 -21.75 8.72
C ILE A 393 -3.25 -22.06 9.73
N ARG A 394 -3.29 -23.26 10.33
CA ARG A 394 -2.26 -23.69 11.27
C ARG A 394 -0.89 -23.72 10.58
N PRO A 395 0.19 -23.20 11.21
CA PRO A 395 1.52 -23.19 10.61
C PRO A 395 2.01 -24.57 10.13
N SER A 396 1.66 -25.64 10.84
CA SER A 396 2.02 -27.02 10.47
C SER A 396 1.31 -27.52 9.21
N GLU A 397 0.12 -27.00 8.90
CA GLU A 397 -0.70 -27.44 7.76
C GLU A 397 -0.57 -26.51 6.56
N ARG A 398 0.10 -25.35 6.72
CA ARG A 398 0.22 -24.32 5.69
C ARG A 398 0.69 -24.89 4.36
N ASP A 399 1.79 -25.65 4.33
CA ASP A 399 2.33 -26.17 3.07
C ASP A 399 1.47 -27.26 2.45
N ARG A 400 0.83 -28.09 3.29
CA ARG A 400 -0.09 -29.16 2.85
C ARG A 400 -1.35 -28.59 2.21
N LEU A 401 -1.89 -27.50 2.77
CA LEU A 401 -3.18 -26.91 2.42
C LEU A 401 -3.08 -25.60 1.64
N LYS A 402 -1.87 -25.11 1.30
CA LYS A 402 -1.69 -23.81 0.60
C LYS A 402 -2.53 -23.66 -0.67
N HIS A 403 -2.65 -24.72 -1.47
CA HIS A 403 -3.44 -24.67 -2.70
C HIS A 403 -4.94 -24.72 -2.41
N TYR A 404 -5.36 -25.38 -1.33
CA TYR A 404 -6.74 -25.34 -0.87
C TYR A 404 -7.15 -23.93 -0.48
N PHE A 405 -6.35 -23.28 0.37
CA PHE A 405 -6.60 -21.89 0.76
C PHE A 405 -6.46 -20.89 -0.40
N GLY A 406 -5.67 -21.22 -1.42
CA GLY A 406 -5.58 -20.42 -2.65
C GLY A 406 -6.89 -20.34 -3.44
N MET A 407 -7.75 -21.36 -3.34
CA MET A 407 -9.05 -21.38 -4.02
C MET A 407 -10.01 -20.31 -3.47
N PHE A 408 -9.98 -20.01 -2.17
CA PHE A 408 -10.83 -18.97 -1.55
C PHE A 408 -10.65 -17.55 -2.12
N ILE A 409 -9.49 -17.26 -2.69
CA ILE A 409 -9.14 -15.90 -3.13
C ILE A 409 -9.58 -15.65 -4.58
N ASN A 410 -9.81 -16.72 -5.35
CA ASN A 410 -9.98 -16.65 -6.80
C ASN A 410 -11.33 -17.22 -7.29
N LEU A 411 -12.10 -17.85 -6.39
CA LEU A 411 -13.53 -18.10 -6.51
C LEU A 411 -14.28 -16.84 -6.08
#